data_AF-A0A4R6WKB1-F1
#
_entry.id   AF-A0A4R6WKB1-F1
#
_cell.length_a   1.000
_cell.length_b   1.000
_cell.length_c   1.000
_cell.angle_alpha   90.00
_cell.angle_beta   90.00
_cell.angle_gamma   90.00
#
_symmetry.space_group_name_H-M   'P 1'
#
loop_
_entity.id
_entity.type
_entity.pdbx_description
1 polymer ?
#
loop_
_entity_poly.entity_id
_entity_poly.type
_entity_poly.pdbx_seq_one_letter_code
_entity_poly.pdbx_strand_id
1 'polypeptide(L)'
;MRRLVLVIVLLAVAFLWAPQVLESASGACDALEQKMVAREAKGSQLGSDLGAALMQNLSGGAVAEAAMKDKHPNLPPLVSCALEYWKVTFGG
;
A
#
# COMPACT_ATOMS: atom_id res chain seq x y z
N MET A 1 30.19 -4.30 -11.12
CA MET A 1 28.86 -3.98 -11.71
C MET A 1 27.83 -5.09 -11.48
N ARG A 2 28.08 -6.35 -11.87
CA ARG A 2 27.13 -7.46 -11.70
C ARG A 2 26.60 -7.67 -10.27
N ARG A 3 27.45 -7.52 -9.24
CA ARG A 3 27.04 -7.60 -7.82
C ARG A 3 26.18 -6.41 -7.38
N LEU A 4 26.46 -5.20 -7.87
CA LEU A 4 25.67 -4.00 -7.60
C LEU A 4 24.27 -4.12 -8.20
N VAL A 5 24.15 -4.60 -9.43
CA VAL A 5 22.85 -4.84 -10.08
C VAL A 5 22.02 -5.85 -9.29
N LEU A 6 22.62 -6.95 -8.82
CA LEU A 6 21.93 -7.93 -7.98
C LEU A 6 21.41 -7.33 -6.67
N VAL A 7 22.21 -6.50 -6.00
CA VAL A 7 21.80 -5.83 -4.75
C VAL A 7 20.63 -4.86 -5.00
N ILE A 8 20.68 -4.08 -6.08
CA ILE A 8 19.61 -3.14 -6.42
C ILE A 8 18.30 -3.89 -6.73
N VAL A 9 18.37 -4.99 -7.48
CA VAL A 9 17.19 -5.81 -7.79
C VAL A 9 16.59 -6.40 -6.51
N LEU A 10 17.42 -6.92 -5.59
CA LEU A 10 16.93 -7.44 -4.31
C LEU A 10 16.24 -6.36 -3.47
N LEU A 11 16.80 -5.15 -3.43
CA LEU A 11 16.20 -4.03 -2.73
C LEU A 11 14.87 -3.60 -3.36
N ALA A 12 14.77 -3.56 -4.68
CA ALA A 12 13.52 -3.23 -5.38
C ALA A 12 12.44 -4.28 -5.14
N VAL A 13 12.79 -5.57 -5.16
CA VAL A 13 11.86 -6.65 -4.83
C VAL A 13 11.41 -6.55 -3.39
N ALA A 14 12.34 -6.38 -2.44
CA ALA A 14 12.01 -6.19 -1.03
C ALA A 14 11.08 -4.99 -0.82
N PHE A 15 11.31 -3.87 -1.52
CA PHE A 15 10.47 -2.69 -1.43
C PHE A 15 9.03 -2.93 -1.92
N LEU A 16 8.84 -3.71 -2.98
CA LEU A 16 7.51 -4.03 -3.52
C LEU A 16 6.78 -5.12 -2.74
N TRP A 17 7.51 -6.07 -2.15
CA TRP A 17 6.94 -7.22 -1.43
C TRP A 17 6.74 -6.98 0.07
N ALA A 18 7.57 -6.16 0.70
CA ALA A 18 7.44 -5.81 2.11
C ALA A 18 6.03 -5.34 2.51
N PRO A 19 5.32 -4.46 1.77
CA PRO A 19 3.96 -4.07 2.16
C PRO A 19 2.99 -5.26 2.22
N GLN A 20 3.11 -6.22 1.30
CA GLN A 20 2.27 -7.42 1.26
C GLN A 20 2.49 -8.30 2.49
N VAL A 21 3.76 -8.46 2.89
CA VAL A 21 4.13 -9.27 4.07
C VAL A 21 3.75 -8.58 5.38
N LEU A 22 3.88 -7.26 5.46
CA LEU A 22 3.57 -6.49 6.66
C LEU A 22 2.07 -6.47 6.98
N GLU A 23 1.23 -6.31 5.96
CA GLU A 23 -0.22 -6.19 6.14
C GLU A 23 -0.98 -7.50 5.85
N SER A 24 -0.29 -8.61 5.54
CA SER A 24 -0.91 -9.88 5.11
C SER A 24 -1.90 -9.70 3.93
N ALA A 25 -1.55 -8.78 3.03
CA ALA A 25 -2.40 -8.37 1.91
C ALA A 25 -2.09 -9.15 0.63
N SER A 26 -3.08 -9.25 -0.25
CA SER A 26 -2.95 -9.95 -1.54
C SER A 26 -2.17 -9.16 -2.60
N GLY A 27 -1.93 -7.87 -2.36
CA GLY A 27 -1.20 -6.98 -3.27
C GLY A 27 -0.72 -5.68 -2.61
N ALA A 28 0.09 -4.90 -3.34
CA ALA A 28 0.65 -3.65 -2.83
C ALA A 28 -0.42 -2.57 -2.60
N CYS A 29 -1.46 -2.53 -3.44
CA CYS A 29 -2.60 -1.60 -3.28
C CYS A 29 -3.52 -2.00 -2.13
N ASP A 30 -3.75 -3.31 -1.96
CA ASP A 30 -4.50 -3.85 -0.82
C ASP A 30 -3.81 -3.50 0.52
N ALA A 31 -2.49 -3.69 0.60
CA ALA A 31 -1.71 -3.25 1.77
C ALA A 31 -1.80 -1.75 2.04
N LEU A 32 -1.85 -0.92 0.98
CA LEU A 32 -2.01 0.53 1.11
C LEU A 32 -3.39 0.89 1.66
N GLU A 33 -4.46 0.29 1.15
CA GLU A 33 -5.82 0.51 1.66
C GLU A 33 -5.92 0.17 3.14
N GLN A 34 -5.46 -1.04 3.51
CA GLN A 34 -5.50 -1.50 4.89
C GLN A 34 -4.79 -0.52 5.83
N LYS A 35 -3.64 0.00 5.40
CA LYS A 35 -2.86 0.96 6.18
C LYS A 35 -3.51 2.34 6.29
N MET A 36 -4.12 2.84 5.22
CA MET A 36 -4.85 4.11 5.26
C MET A 36 -6.05 4.01 6.20
N VAL A 37 -6.84 2.95 6.07
CA VAL A 37 -7.99 2.69 6.95
C VAL A 37 -7.53 2.53 8.41
N ALA A 38 -6.44 1.81 8.67
CA ALA A 38 -5.89 1.67 10.02
C ALA A 38 -5.38 3.00 10.60
N ARG A 39 -4.87 3.92 9.77
CA ARG A 39 -4.49 5.28 10.20
C ARG A 39 -5.71 6.13 10.53
N GLU A 40 -6.73 6.10 9.69
CA GLU A 40 -7.98 6.84 9.92
C GLU A 40 -8.70 6.33 11.17
N ALA A 41 -8.79 5.01 11.36
CA ALA A 41 -9.36 4.40 12.55
C ALA A 41 -8.62 4.80 13.84
N LYS A 42 -7.29 4.95 13.81
CA LYS A 42 -6.51 5.44 14.96
C LYS A 42 -6.71 6.93 15.24
N GLY A 43 -7.07 7.74 14.24
CA GLY A 43 -7.34 9.17 14.39
C GLY A 43 -8.77 9.48 14.85
N SER A 44 -9.73 8.63 14.54
CA SER A 44 -11.14 8.82 14.88
C SER A 44 -11.55 7.98 16.10
N GLN A 45 -11.52 8.60 17.29
CA GLN A 45 -11.81 7.91 18.56
C GLN A 45 -13.25 7.36 18.71
N LEU A 46 -14.20 7.60 17.82
CA LEU A 46 -15.57 7.07 17.95
C LEU A 46 -16.25 6.92 16.57
N GLY A 47 -16.52 5.68 16.13
CA GLY A 47 -17.73 5.40 15.33
C GLY A 47 -17.61 4.83 13.90
N SER A 48 -16.46 4.36 13.42
CA SER A 48 -16.32 3.88 12.00
C SER A 48 -15.73 2.48 11.80
N ASP A 49 -15.62 1.64 12.83
CA ASP A 49 -15.08 0.27 12.72
C ASP A 49 -15.77 -0.61 11.67
N LEU A 50 -17.09 -0.47 11.50
CA LEU A 50 -17.86 -1.29 10.55
C LEU A 50 -17.64 -0.89 9.08
N GLY A 51 -17.54 0.42 8.80
CA GLY A 51 -17.29 0.92 7.43
C GLY A 51 -15.86 0.67 6.98
N ALA A 52 -14.91 0.85 7.90
CA ALA A 52 -13.50 0.52 7.72
C ALA A 52 -13.28 -0.97 7.42
N ALA A 53 -13.86 -1.86 8.22
CA ALA A 53 -13.75 -3.30 8.04
C ALA A 53 -14.44 -3.81 6.75
N LEU A 54 -15.56 -3.19 6.36
CA LEU A 54 -16.24 -3.50 5.10
C LEU A 54 -15.42 -3.06 3.88
N MET A 55 -14.84 -1.85 3.90
CA MET A 55 -13.97 -1.42 2.80
C MET A 55 -12.70 -2.26 2.68
N GLN A 56 -12.09 -2.63 3.82
CA GLN A 56 -10.91 -3.49 3.85
C GLN A 56 -11.15 -4.88 3.23
N ASN A 57 -12.35 -5.46 3.40
CA ASN A 57 -12.64 -6.81 2.92
C ASN A 57 -13.26 -6.85 1.50
N LEU A 58 -13.90 -5.77 1.05
CA LEU A 58 -14.60 -5.75 -0.24
C LEU A 58 -13.76 -5.24 -1.42
N SER A 59 -12.74 -4.42 -1.18
CA SER A 59 -12.00 -3.74 -2.26
C SER A 59 -10.80 -4.54 -2.78
N GLY A 60 -10.09 -5.27 -1.92
CA GLY A 60 -8.89 -6.03 -2.30
C GLY A 60 -7.83 -5.18 -3.00
N GLY A 61 -7.75 -3.87 -2.71
CA GLY A 61 -6.85 -2.92 -3.36
C GLY A 61 -7.42 -2.15 -4.54
N ALA A 62 -8.68 -2.36 -4.94
CA ALA A 62 -9.26 -1.74 -6.14
C ALA A 62 -9.50 -0.22 -5.98
N VAL A 63 -9.85 0.25 -4.79
CA VAL A 63 -10.01 1.68 -4.48
C VAL A 63 -8.67 2.41 -4.51
N ALA A 64 -7.63 1.86 -3.87
CA ALA A 64 -6.28 2.38 -3.95
C ALA A 64 -5.74 2.30 -5.38
N GLU A 65 -6.01 1.23 -6.12
CA GLU A 65 -5.62 1.14 -7.52
C GLU A 65 -6.26 2.25 -8.36
N ALA A 66 -7.57 2.48 -8.21
CA ALA A 66 -8.27 3.55 -8.91
C ALA A 66 -7.73 4.94 -8.51
N ALA A 67 -7.54 5.17 -7.22
CA ALA A 67 -6.98 6.42 -6.70
C ALA A 67 -5.54 6.65 -7.19
N MET A 68 -4.72 5.59 -7.26
CA MET A 68 -3.35 5.68 -7.74
C MET A 68 -3.25 5.82 -9.25
N LYS A 69 -4.19 5.28 -10.02
CA LYS A 69 -4.30 5.54 -11.47
C LYS A 69 -4.59 7.01 -11.76
N ASP A 70 -5.44 7.63 -10.95
CA ASP A 70 -5.74 9.06 -11.07
C ASP A 70 -4.56 9.94 -10.62
N LYS A 71 -3.95 9.61 -9.47
CA LYS A 71 -2.85 10.38 -8.87
C LYS A 71 -1.51 10.20 -9.59
N HIS A 72 -1.24 9.01 -10.10
CA HIS A 72 0.02 8.62 -10.75
C HIS A 72 -0.25 7.93 -12.10
N PRO A 73 -0.77 8.64 -13.12
CA PRO A 73 -1.17 8.05 -14.39
C PRO A 73 0.00 7.44 -15.19
N ASN A 74 1.23 7.86 -14.89
CA ASN A 74 2.44 7.39 -15.57
C ASN A 74 3.09 6.16 -14.89
N LEU A 75 2.55 5.70 -13.75
CA LEU A 75 3.11 4.60 -12.98
C LEU A 75 2.13 3.42 -12.92
N PRO A 76 2.63 2.17 -13.01
CA PRO A 76 1.78 1.01 -12.80
C PRO A 76 1.28 1.00 -11.34
N PRO A 77 0.01 0.59 -11.10
CA PRO A 77 -0.60 0.61 -9.77
C PRO A 77 0.23 -0.07 -8.69
N LEU A 78 0.88 -1.19 -9.02
CA LEU A 78 1.76 -1.91 -8.11
C LEU A 78 2.85 -1.01 -7.52
N VAL A 79 3.48 -0.16 -8.35
CA VAL A 79 4.60 0.70 -7.95
C VAL A 79 4.08 1.93 -7.24
N SER A 80 3.04 2.58 -7.75
CA SER A 80 2.45 3.77 -7.12
C SER A 80 1.86 3.46 -5.75
N CYS A 81 1.18 2.32 -5.60
CA CYS A 81 0.68 1.86 -4.31
C CYS A 81 1.80 1.54 -3.32
N ALA A 82 2.87 0.85 -3.75
CA ALA A 82 4.01 0.57 -2.88
C ALA A 82 4.72 1.86 -2.44
N LEU A 83 4.93 2.82 -3.36
CA LEU A 83 5.54 4.11 -3.04
C LEU A 83 4.71 4.89 -2.02
N GLU A 84 3.40 4.99 -2.22
CA GLU A 84 2.53 5.70 -1.29
C GLU A 84 2.38 4.95 0.04
N TYR A 85 2.44 3.61 0.06
CA TYR A 85 2.49 2.82 1.30
C TYR A 85 3.68 3.23 2.16
N TRP A 86 4.86 3.28 1.56
CA TRP A 86 6.07 3.66 2.28
C TRP A 86 6.06 5.13 2.68
N LYS A 87 5.47 6.00 1.87
CA LYS A 87 5.24 7.40 2.23
C LYS A 87 4.31 7.54 3.44
N VAL A 88 3.22 6.79 3.49
CA VAL A 88 2.31 6.77 4.66
C VAL A 88 2.97 6.14 5.89
N THR A 89 3.90 5.19 5.68
CA THR A 89 4.63 4.49 6.74
C THR A 89 5.72 5.35 7.39
N PHE A 90 6.54 6.03 6.59
CA PHE A 90 7.72 6.76 7.07
C PHE A 90 7.61 8.29 6.97
N GLY A 91 6.72 8.80 6.14
CA GLY A 91 6.53 10.24 5.89
C GLY A 91 5.46 10.88 6.76
N GLY A 92 5.18 10.32 7.94
CA GLY A 92 4.26 10.87 8.93
C GLY A 92 4.99 11.67 9.99
#